data_AF-A0A846AT16-F1
#
_entry.id   AF-A0A846AT16-F1
#
_cell.length_a   1.000
_cell.length_b   1.000
_cell.length_c   1.000
_cell.angle_alpha   90.00
_cell.angle_beta   90.00
_cell.angle_gamma   90.00
#
_symmetry.space_group_name_H-M   'P 1'
#
loop_
_entity.id
_entity.type
_entity.pdbx_description
1 polymer ?
#
loop_
_entity_poly.entity_id
_entity_poly.type
_entity_poly.pdbx_seq_one_letter_code
_entity_poly.pdbx_strand_id
1 'polypeptide(L)'
;MSRCKTYLFSKILKPGEYKKNYETSWKNSEAFPGCTVESARLLRECSLTQFTFQSKKQFDSWEREQKRLRDKTGQSYESWFIDDEGYLNFQEMIETLDEMIRRGEMKFSSSREASKHWHLAREYSEHPEYKCLLKAKHQLDIRYGRVLIEDDDYTSTNL
;
A
#
# COMPACT_ATOMS: atom_id res chain seq x y z
N MET A 1 17.96 -1.96 -6.05
CA MET A 1 16.98 -1.43 -7.03
C MET A 1 16.41 -0.11 -6.50
N SER A 2 16.24 0.92 -7.35
CA SER A 2 15.62 2.19 -6.92
C SER A 2 14.14 1.99 -6.59
N ARG A 3 13.68 2.62 -5.50
CA ARG A 3 12.28 2.49 -5.03
C ARG A 3 11.29 3.08 -6.03
N CYS A 4 10.11 2.47 -6.10
CA CYS A 4 9.08 2.88 -7.05
C CYS A 4 8.39 4.19 -6.63
N LYS A 5 8.16 5.08 -7.59
CA LYS A 5 7.44 6.34 -7.36
C LYS A 5 5.94 6.14 -7.23
N THR A 6 5.28 7.04 -6.50
CA THR A 6 3.82 7.15 -6.53
C THR A 6 3.35 7.42 -7.96
N TYR A 7 2.30 6.74 -8.40
CA TYR A 7 1.74 6.92 -9.74
C TYR A 7 0.22 7.02 -9.71
N LEU A 8 -0.34 7.67 -10.73
CA LEU A 8 -1.78 7.72 -10.97
C LEU A 8 -2.18 6.58 -11.90
N PHE A 9 -3.14 5.77 -11.45
CA PHE A 9 -3.74 4.71 -12.22
C PHE A 9 -5.15 5.10 -12.63
N SER A 10 -5.34 5.29 -13.94
CA SER A 10 -6.63 5.61 -14.54
C SER A 10 -7.43 4.33 -14.84
N LYS A 11 -8.73 4.36 -14.58
CA LYS A 11 -9.67 3.29 -14.92
C LYS A 11 -11.00 3.87 -15.38
N ILE A 12 -11.76 3.07 -16.12
CA ILE A 12 -13.14 3.41 -16.46
C ILE A 12 -14.03 3.11 -15.26
N LEU A 13 -14.76 4.11 -14.77
CA LEU A 13 -15.75 3.96 -13.72
C LEU A 13 -16.92 3.10 -14.21
N LYS A 14 -17.04 1.90 -13.66
CA LYS A 14 -18.10 0.95 -14.03
C LYS A 14 -19.39 1.23 -13.26
N PRO A 15 -20.58 1.02 -13.87
CA PRO A 15 -21.87 1.25 -13.20
C PRO A 15 -22.01 0.50 -11.86
N GLY A 16 -21.50 -0.73 -11.77
CA GLY A 16 -21.54 -1.52 -10.53
C GLY A 16 -20.71 -0.91 -9.39
N GLU A 17 -19.53 -0.36 -9.72
CA GLU A 17 -18.70 0.35 -8.74
C GLU A 17 -19.34 1.68 -8.32
N TYR A 18 -19.90 2.40 -9.29
CA TYR A 18 -20.62 3.65 -9.05
C TYR A 18 -21.78 3.45 -8.08
N LYS A 19 -22.66 2.48 -8.35
CA LYS A 19 -23.80 2.16 -7.49
C LYS A 19 -23.36 1.75 -6.08
N LYS A 20 -22.30 0.94 -5.98
CA LYS A 20 -21.81 0.43 -4.69
C LYS A 20 -21.27 1.53 -3.78
N ASN A 21 -20.57 2.51 -4.36
CA ASN A 21 -19.89 3.57 -3.62
C ASN A 21 -20.55 4.94 -3.81
N TYR A 22 -21.83 4.97 -4.20
CA TYR A 22 -22.50 6.22 -4.54
C TYR A 22 -22.47 7.21 -3.38
N GLU A 23 -23.01 6.80 -2.22
CA GLU A 23 -23.09 7.65 -1.03
C GLU A 23 -21.71 8.07 -0.48
N THR A 24 -20.70 7.21 -0.62
CA THR A 24 -19.39 7.43 0.00
C THR A 24 -18.38 8.13 -0.90
N SER A 25 -18.56 8.09 -2.22
CA SER A 25 -17.51 8.48 -3.16
C SER A 25 -17.95 9.18 -4.43
N TRP A 26 -19.23 9.13 -4.79
CA TRP A 26 -19.65 9.64 -6.11
C TRP A 26 -20.78 10.64 -6.05
N LYS A 27 -21.57 10.66 -4.97
CA LYS A 27 -22.70 11.55 -4.76
C LYS A 27 -22.35 13.04 -4.90
N ASN A 28 -21.17 13.42 -4.42
CA ASN A 28 -20.69 14.80 -4.46
C ASN A 28 -19.65 15.02 -5.58
N SER A 29 -19.50 14.07 -6.49
CA SER A 29 -18.54 14.13 -7.59
C SER A 29 -19.25 14.43 -8.90
N GLU A 30 -18.54 15.05 -9.84
CA GLU A 30 -19.00 15.17 -11.23
C GLU A 30 -18.83 13.87 -12.04
N ALA A 31 -18.23 12.83 -11.45
CA ALA A 31 -17.96 11.58 -12.14
C ALA A 31 -19.23 10.73 -12.28
N PHE A 32 -19.47 10.20 -13.47
CA PHE A 32 -20.58 9.30 -13.77
C PHE A 32 -20.07 8.00 -14.42
N PRO A 33 -20.89 6.93 -14.48
CA PRO A 33 -20.48 5.69 -15.13
C PRO A 33 -20.01 5.92 -16.58
N GLY A 34 -18.83 5.42 -16.90
CA GLY A 34 -18.17 5.65 -18.20
C GLY A 34 -17.05 6.69 -18.16
N CYS A 35 -17.00 7.57 -17.16
CA CYS A 35 -15.88 8.48 -16.96
C CYS A 35 -14.57 7.72 -16.72
N THR A 36 -13.46 8.32 -17.13
CA THR A 36 -12.14 7.93 -16.66
C THR A 36 -11.92 8.54 -15.29
N VAL A 37 -11.61 7.70 -14.30
CA VAL A 37 -11.30 8.12 -12.93
C VAL A 37 -9.91 7.64 -12.55
N GLU A 38 -9.19 8.46 -11.81
CA GLU A 38 -7.83 8.25 -11.38
C GLU A 38 -7.78 7.71 -9.95
N SER A 39 -6.77 6.87 -9.67
CA SER A 39 -6.47 6.38 -8.33
C SER A 39 -4.98 6.43 -8.09
N ALA A 40 -4.55 7.08 -7.01
CA ALA A 40 -3.13 7.11 -6.62
C ALA A 40 -2.71 5.75 -6.01
N ARG A 41 -1.59 5.21 -6.48
CA ARG A 41 -1.06 3.90 -6.08
C ARG A 41 0.47 3.94 -5.92
N LEU A 42 0.97 3.01 -5.14
CA LEU A 42 2.40 2.63 -5.10
C LEU A 42 2.55 1.25 -5.74
N LEU A 43 3.61 1.07 -6.51
CA LEU A 43 3.93 -0.24 -7.08
C LEU A 43 4.28 -1.17 -5.94
N ARG A 44 3.75 -2.40 -5.99
CA ARG A 44 4.12 -3.43 -5.03
C ARG A 44 5.40 -4.07 -5.53
N GLU A 45 6.47 -3.93 -4.76
CA GLU A 45 7.77 -4.47 -5.13
C GLU A 45 7.81 -5.98 -4.84
N CYS A 46 7.21 -6.43 -3.73
CA CYS A 46 7.01 -7.85 -3.44
C CYS A 46 5.59 -8.35 -3.83
N SER A 47 5.51 -9.37 -4.69
CA SER A 47 4.25 -10.07 -5.00
C SER A 47 4.27 -11.51 -4.50
N LEU A 48 3.33 -11.89 -3.62
CA LEU A 48 3.26 -13.26 -3.11
C LEU A 48 2.98 -14.30 -4.21
N THR A 49 2.38 -13.91 -5.33
CA THR A 49 2.04 -14.82 -6.44
C THR A 49 3.26 -15.46 -7.11
N GLN A 50 4.47 -14.95 -6.87
CA GLN A 50 5.70 -15.50 -7.43
C GLN A 50 6.24 -16.71 -6.63
N PHE A 51 5.72 -16.96 -5.42
CA PHE A 51 6.19 -18.05 -4.56
C PHE A 51 5.28 -19.27 -4.62
N THR A 52 5.87 -20.45 -4.44
CA THR A 52 5.15 -21.72 -4.39
C THR A 52 4.87 -22.11 -2.94
N PHE A 53 3.62 -21.90 -2.51
CA PHE A 53 3.19 -22.26 -1.15
C PHE A 53 2.82 -23.73 -1.04
N GLN A 54 3.11 -24.33 0.12
CA GLN A 54 2.80 -25.73 0.41
C GLN A 54 1.30 -25.95 0.66
N SER A 55 0.60 -24.94 1.16
CA SER A 55 -0.84 -25.02 1.41
C SER A 55 -1.54 -23.67 1.27
N LYS A 56 -2.85 -23.72 1.04
CA LYS A 56 -3.70 -22.52 1.02
C LYS A 56 -3.66 -21.77 2.36
N LYS A 57 -3.62 -22.50 3.49
CA LYS A 57 -3.51 -21.92 4.82
C LYS A 57 -2.21 -21.12 5.00
N GLN A 58 -1.11 -21.62 4.43
CA GLN A 58 0.17 -20.91 4.44
C GLN A 58 0.04 -19.60 3.65
N PHE A 59 -0.44 -19.67 2.41
CA PHE A 59 -0.69 -18.47 1.58
C PHE A 59 -1.57 -17.44 2.30
N ASP A 60 -2.70 -17.86 2.86
CA ASP A 60 -3.65 -16.97 3.54
C ASP A 60 -3.05 -16.31 4.80
N SER A 61 -2.08 -16.96 5.44
CA SER A 61 -1.36 -16.40 6.58
C SER A 61 -0.37 -15.31 6.15
N TRP A 62 0.42 -15.59 5.11
CA TRP A 62 1.34 -14.62 4.51
C TRP A 62 0.60 -13.42 3.90
N GLU A 63 -0.51 -13.64 3.17
CA GLU A 63 -1.33 -12.57 2.59
C GLU A 63 -1.90 -11.63 3.66
N ARG A 64 -2.36 -12.18 4.78
CA ARG A 64 -2.87 -11.38 5.91
C ARG A 64 -1.77 -10.52 6.53
N GLU A 65 -0.58 -11.07 6.71
CA GLU A 65 0.57 -10.33 7.21
C GLU A 65 0.98 -9.22 6.24
N GLN A 66 1.15 -9.53 4.95
CA GLN A 66 1.51 -8.57 3.92
C GLN A 66 0.51 -7.41 3.86
N LYS A 67 -0.78 -7.71 3.93
CA LYS A 67 -1.84 -6.70 3.98
C LYS A 67 -1.68 -5.79 5.20
N ARG A 68 -1.49 -6.37 6.39
CA ARG A 68 -1.30 -5.60 7.64
C ARG A 68 -0.10 -4.65 7.57
N LEU A 69 1.03 -5.12 7.02
CA LEU A 69 2.23 -4.31 6.86
C LEU A 69 1.97 -3.12 5.93
N ARG A 70 1.41 -3.39 4.75
CA ARG A 70 1.10 -2.36 3.76
C ARG A 70 0.14 -1.30 4.31
N ASP A 71 -0.88 -1.74 5.05
CA ASP A 71 -1.88 -0.83 5.60
C ASP A 71 -1.26 0.08 6.69
N LYS A 72 -0.20 -0.38 7.37
CA LYS A 72 0.51 0.39 8.41
C LYS A 72 1.63 1.30 7.87
N THR A 73 2.43 0.84 6.91
CA THR A 73 3.71 1.49 6.53
C THR A 73 3.77 1.88 5.05
N GLY A 74 2.78 1.49 4.25
CA GLY A 74 2.79 1.67 2.80
C GLY A 74 3.64 0.66 2.03
N GLN A 75 4.40 -0.20 2.71
CA GLN A 75 5.22 -1.28 2.13
C GLN A 75 5.00 -2.59 2.89
N SER A 76 5.52 -3.69 2.36
CA SER A 76 5.40 -5.03 2.94
C SER A 76 6.72 -5.52 3.54
N TYR A 77 7.34 -6.53 2.93
CA TYR A 77 8.59 -7.12 3.39
C TYR A 77 9.83 -6.29 3.04
N GLU A 78 9.66 -5.33 2.15
CA GLU A 78 10.74 -4.50 1.64
C GLU A 78 11.51 -3.80 2.77
N SER A 79 10.84 -3.40 3.85
CA SER A 79 11.45 -2.70 4.99
C SER A 79 12.66 -3.40 5.61
N TRP A 80 12.76 -4.72 5.48
CA TRP A 80 13.85 -5.52 6.05
C TRP A 80 15.04 -5.72 5.10
N PHE A 81 14.90 -5.33 3.83
CA PHE A 81 15.90 -5.56 2.79
C PHE A 81 16.35 -4.25 2.13
N ILE A 82 16.25 -3.15 2.86
CA ILE A 82 16.74 -1.83 2.45
C ILE A 82 18.16 -1.67 3.00
N ASP A 83 19.10 -1.27 2.14
CA ASP A 83 20.46 -0.91 2.57
C ASP A 83 20.52 0.50 3.20
N ASP A 84 21.69 0.88 3.73
CA ASP A 84 21.89 2.18 4.37
C ASP A 84 21.68 3.35 3.38
N GLU A 85 21.86 3.10 2.09
CA GLU A 85 21.65 4.03 0.99
C GLU A 85 20.19 4.12 0.50
N GLY A 86 19.28 3.28 1.01
CA GLY A 86 17.85 3.31 0.69
C GLY A 86 17.44 2.48 -0.52
N TYR A 87 18.34 1.68 -1.09
CA TYR A 87 18.04 0.74 -2.17
C TYR A 87 17.52 -0.59 -1.63
N LEU A 88 16.57 -1.16 -2.37
CA LEU A 88 16.03 -2.48 -2.06
C LEU A 88 16.96 -3.57 -2.62
N ASN A 89 17.43 -4.47 -1.75
CA ASN A 89 18.05 -5.73 -2.14
C ASN A 89 16.96 -6.76 -2.50
N PHE A 90 16.49 -6.66 -3.74
CA PHE A 90 15.37 -7.48 -4.23
C PHE A 90 15.72 -8.98 -4.22
N GLN A 91 16.93 -9.34 -4.63
CA GLN A 91 17.34 -10.74 -4.71
C GLN A 91 17.34 -11.40 -3.33
N GLU A 92 17.98 -10.75 -2.36
CA GLU A 92 18.01 -11.24 -0.96
C GLU A 92 16.60 -11.38 -0.38
N MET A 93 15.72 -10.41 -0.66
CA MET A 93 14.31 -10.48 -0.26
C MET A 93 13.63 -11.72 -0.84
N ILE A 94 13.72 -11.95 -2.15
CA ILE A 94 13.04 -13.08 -2.79
C ILE A 94 13.59 -14.42 -2.30
N GLU A 95 14.91 -14.56 -2.23
CA GLU A 95 15.55 -15.80 -1.79
C GLU A 95 15.20 -16.12 -0.34
N THR A 96 15.22 -15.13 0.54
CA THR A 96 14.86 -15.30 1.96
C THR A 96 13.39 -15.71 2.11
N LEU A 97 12.48 -15.02 1.42
CA LEU A 97 11.05 -15.31 1.49
C LEU A 97 10.73 -16.70 0.92
N ASP A 98 11.30 -17.06 -0.22
CA ASP A 98 11.11 -18.37 -0.85
C ASP A 98 11.66 -19.49 0.03
N GLU A 99 12.84 -19.32 0.63
CA GLU A 99 13.40 -20.29 1.57
C GLU A 99 12.49 -20.50 2.78
N MET A 100 11.98 -19.43 3.39
CA MET A 100 11.05 -19.52 4.52
C MET A 100 9.75 -20.25 4.15
N ILE A 101 9.18 -19.93 2.98
CA ILE A 101 7.97 -20.59 2.49
C ILE A 101 8.23 -22.07 2.25
N ARG A 102 9.39 -22.44 1.66
CA ARG A 102 9.81 -23.84 1.47
C ARG A 102 10.07 -24.58 2.77
N ARG A 103 10.50 -23.89 3.83
CA ARG A 103 10.63 -24.46 5.19
C ARG A 103 9.28 -24.67 5.90
N GLY A 104 8.17 -24.17 5.33
CA GLY A 104 6.83 -24.33 5.87
C GLY A 104 6.43 -23.23 6.86
N GLU A 105 7.18 -22.13 6.92
CA GLU A 105 6.86 -21.00 7.79
C GLU A 105 5.51 -20.40 7.41
N MET A 106 4.73 -20.02 8.43
CA MET A 106 3.37 -19.50 8.23
C MET A 106 3.33 -18.00 8.01
N LYS A 107 4.37 -17.27 8.37
CA LYS A 107 4.49 -15.81 8.21
C LYS A 107 5.95 -15.41 8.31
N PHE A 108 6.31 -14.23 7.82
CA PHE A 108 7.68 -13.74 7.95
C PHE A 108 8.04 -13.52 9.43
N SER A 109 7.11 -12.99 10.22
CA SER A 109 7.37 -12.71 11.63
C SER A 109 7.45 -13.95 12.54
N SER A 110 7.30 -15.18 12.03
CA SER A 110 7.40 -16.40 12.85
C SER A 110 8.81 -16.97 12.94
N SER A 111 9.72 -16.57 12.05
CA SER A 111 11.07 -17.12 12.05
C SER A 111 11.92 -16.60 13.21
N ARG A 112 12.95 -17.40 13.54
CA ARG A 112 13.94 -17.09 14.57
C ARG A 112 14.82 -15.90 14.17
N GLU A 113 15.01 -15.63 12.87
CA GLU A 113 15.59 -14.38 12.37
C GLU A 113 14.68 -13.17 12.67
N ALA A 114 13.38 -13.25 12.43
CA ALA A 114 12.44 -12.19 12.82
C ALA A 114 12.32 -12.02 14.35
N SER A 115 12.58 -13.09 15.12
CA SER A 115 12.67 -13.06 16.58
C SER A 115 13.96 -12.44 17.13
N LYS A 116 15.02 -12.20 16.34
CA LYS A 116 16.15 -11.36 16.79
C LYS A 116 15.76 -9.89 16.86
N HIS A 117 14.74 -9.51 16.09
CA HIS A 117 14.14 -8.19 16.04
C HIS A 117 12.95 -8.10 17.01
N TRP A 118 13.14 -8.34 18.32
CA TRP A 118 12.06 -8.23 19.33
C TRP A 118 11.33 -6.87 19.35
N HIS A 119 11.84 -5.88 18.62
CA HIS A 119 11.15 -4.64 18.28
C HIS A 119 10.93 -4.47 16.76
N LEU A 120 10.45 -5.49 16.03
CA LEU A 120 10.03 -5.37 14.61
C LEU A 120 9.15 -4.13 14.37
N ALA A 121 8.34 -3.74 15.36
CA ALA A 121 7.52 -2.53 15.34
C ALA A 121 8.31 -1.21 15.20
N ARG A 122 9.55 -1.17 15.69
CA ARG A 122 10.48 -0.03 15.64
C ARG A 122 11.36 -0.02 14.37
N GLU A 123 11.45 -1.15 13.69
CA GLU A 123 12.27 -1.33 12.48
C GLU A 123 11.47 -1.12 11.20
N TYR A 124 10.15 -0.96 11.30
CA TYR A 124 9.33 -0.59 10.16
C TYR A 124 9.68 0.81 9.68
N SER A 125 10.42 0.90 8.59
CA SER A 125 10.51 2.12 7.79
C SER A 125 9.20 2.31 7.02
N GLU A 126 8.78 3.56 6.85
CA GLU A 126 7.76 3.90 5.86
C GLU A 126 8.37 3.87 4.46
N HIS A 127 7.55 3.57 3.45
CA HIS A 127 8.01 3.73 2.07
C HIS A 127 8.34 5.21 1.82
N PRO A 128 9.48 5.56 1.18
CA PRO A 128 9.87 6.97 0.96
C PRO A 128 8.78 7.82 0.29
N GLU A 129 8.08 7.21 -0.66
CA GLU A 129 6.98 7.82 -1.43
C GLU A 129 5.61 7.75 -0.73
N TYR A 130 5.52 7.18 0.49
CA TYR A 130 4.25 6.99 1.18
C TYR A 130 3.55 8.33 1.48
N LYS A 131 4.30 9.35 1.88
CA LYS A 131 3.76 10.69 2.11
C LYS A 131 3.21 11.31 0.83
N CYS A 132 3.87 11.10 -0.31
CA CYS A 132 3.39 11.56 -1.61
C CYS A 132 2.10 10.83 -2.00
N LEU A 133 2.02 9.51 -1.77
CA LEU A 133 0.81 8.72 -1.97
C LEU A 133 -0.36 9.27 -1.16
N LEU A 134 -0.16 9.57 0.13
CA LEU A 134 -1.22 10.10 0.99
C LEU A 134 -1.73 11.46 0.49
N LYS A 135 -0.83 12.36 0.08
CA LYS A 135 -1.19 13.65 -0.52
C LYS A 135 -1.99 13.47 -1.82
N ALA A 136 -1.53 12.59 -2.71
CA ALA A 136 -2.21 12.33 -3.97
C ALA A 136 -3.60 11.71 -3.76
N LYS A 137 -3.76 10.80 -2.79
CA LYS A 137 -5.07 10.25 -2.42
C LYS A 137 -6.00 11.32 -1.90
N HIS A 138 -5.53 12.17 -1.00
CA HIS A 138 -6.35 13.26 -0.45
C HIS A 138 -6.85 14.21 -1.53
N GLN A 139 -6.00 14.60 -2.49
CA GLN A 139 -6.40 15.45 -3.61
C GLN A 139 -7.44 14.77 -4.52
N LEU A 140 -7.33 13.46 -4.76
CA LEU A 140 -8.34 12.71 -5.49
C LEU A 140 -9.64 12.57 -4.70
N ASP A 141 -9.55 12.43 -3.38
CA ASP A 141 -10.73 12.36 -2.52
C ASP A 141 -11.50 13.68 -2.50
N ILE A 142 -10.81 14.83 -2.56
CA ILE A 142 -11.44 16.15 -2.79
C ILE A 142 -12.09 16.18 -4.18
N ARG A 143 -11.35 15.81 -5.24
CA ARG A 143 -11.84 15.85 -6.63
C ARG A 143 -13.09 15.00 -6.83
N TYR A 144 -13.18 13.85 -6.17
CA TYR A 144 -14.34 12.97 -6.24
C TYR A 144 -15.31 13.14 -5.05
N GLY A 145 -15.23 14.24 -4.30
CA GLY A 145 -16.22 14.59 -3.28
C GLY A 145 -16.36 13.57 -2.13
N ARG A 146 -15.31 12.77 -1.88
CA ARG A 146 -15.20 11.88 -0.70
C ARG A 146 -14.87 12.65 0.57
N VAL A 147 -14.20 13.78 0.43
CA VAL A 147 -13.96 14.76 1.48
C VAL A 147 -14.65 16.05 1.05
N LEU A 148 -15.58 16.52 1.85
CA LEU A 148 -16.12 17.87 1.70
C LEU A 148 -15.03 18.83 2.21
N ILE A 149 -14.70 19.84 1.42
CA ILE A 149 -13.92 20.96 1.93
C ILE A 149 -14.85 21.67 2.92
N GLU A 150 -14.56 21.56 4.22
CA GLU A 150 -15.17 22.49 5.18
C GLU A 150 -14.61 23.86 4.85
N ASP A 151 -15.48 24.77 4.38
CA ASP A 151 -15.17 26.18 4.21
C ASP A 151 -15.03 26.84 5.60
N ASP A 152 -13.96 26.51 6.33
CA ASP A 152 -13.56 27.20 7.56
C ASP A 152 -12.07 27.56 7.44
N ASP A 153 -11.79 28.71 6.81
CA ASP A 153 -11.39 29.93 7.54
C ASP A 153 -10.82 30.97 6.55
N TYR A 154 -11.71 31.63 5.79
CA TYR A 154 -11.42 32.93 5.18
C TYR A 154 -11.64 34.03 6.23
N THR A 155 -10.91 33.99 7.35
CA THR A 155 -10.74 35.17 8.19
C THR A 155 -9.43 35.87 7.86
N SER A 156 -9.55 36.77 6.87
CA SER A 156 -8.91 38.08 6.82
C SER A 156 -7.84 38.33 7.89
N THR A 157 -6.57 38.25 7.50
CA THR A 157 -5.57 39.18 8.05
C THR A 157 -5.15 40.09 6.91
N ASN A 158 -5.92 41.18 6.79
CA ASN A 158 -5.49 42.41 6.15
C ASN A 158 -4.36 43.02 6.98
N LEU A 159 -3.34 43.51 6.27
CA LEU A 159 -2.25 44.43 6.66
C LEU A 159 -1.10 43.86 7.50
#